data_AF-A0A7X9BN51-F1
#
_entry.id   AF-A0A7X9BN51-F1
#
_cell.length_a   1.000
_cell.length_b   1.000
_cell.length_c   1.000
_cell.angle_alpha   90.00
_cell.angle_beta   90.00
_cell.angle_gamma   90.00
#
_symmetry.space_group_name_H-M   'P 1'
#
loop_
_entity.id
_entity.type
_entity.pdbx_description
1 polymer ?
#
loop_
_entity_poly.entity_id
_entity_poly.type
_entity_poly.pdbx_seq_one_letter_code
_entity_poly.pdbx_strand_id
1 'polypeptide(L)' 'MEKKKEIAERLKETAADGRINCTEARKIAEELKVPPREVGVVCDELEIKIFGCELGCF' A
#
# COMPACT_ATOMS: atom_id res chain seq x y z
N MET A 1 -13.94 0.66 10.38
CA MET A 1 -13.96 1.63 9.26
C MET A 1 -12.83 2.66 9.35
N GLU A 2 -12.13 2.82 10.48
CA GLU A 2 -11.00 3.77 10.60
C GLU A 2 -9.73 3.38 9.82
N LYS A 3 -9.32 2.11 9.86
CA LYS A 3 -8.01 1.70 9.31
C LYS A 3 -7.81 1.92 7.80
N LYS A 4 -8.88 1.81 6.98
CA LYS A 4 -8.79 2.09 5.54
C LYS A 4 -8.35 3.54 5.24
N LYS A 5 -8.81 4.51 6.03
CA LYS A 5 -8.44 5.92 5.84
C LYS A 5 -6.97 6.15 6.16
N GLU A 6 -6.47 5.60 7.27
CA GLU A 6 -5.05 5.68 7.62
C GLU A 6 -4.17 5.04 6.53
N ILE A 7 -4.56 3.87 6.02
CA ILE A 7 -3.85 3.23 4.90
C ILE A 7 -3.85 4.16 3.68
N ALA A 8 -4.99 4.76 3.32
CA ALA A 8 -5.10 5.63 2.16
C ALA A 8 -4.25 6.91 2.28
N GLU A 9 -4.20 7.52 3.46
CA GLU A 9 -3.35 8.69 3.71
C GLU A 9 -1.87 8.30 3.61
N ARG A 10 -1.45 7.21 4.27
CA ARG A 10 -0.07 6.73 4.21
C ARG A 10 0.36 6.35 2.80
N LEU A 11 -0.52 5.67 2.08
CA LEU A 11 -0.30 5.34 0.67
C LEU A 11 -0.17 6.60 -0.17
N LYS A 12 -0.97 7.66 0.05
CA LYS A 12 -0.83 8.91 -0.71
C LYS A 12 0.44 9.69 -0.38
N GLU A 13 0.89 9.66 0.87
CA GLU A 13 2.15 10.28 1.28
C GLU A 13 3.37 9.54 0.68
N THR A 14 3.32 8.21 0.63
CA THR A 14 4.42 7.37 0.15
C THR A 14 4.37 7.09 -1.35
N ALA A 15 3.19 7.05 -1.96
CA ALA A 15 3.02 6.80 -3.39
C ALA A 15 3.37 8.06 -4.18
N ALA A 16 4.61 8.12 -4.66
CA ALA A 16 5.01 9.12 -5.62
C ALA A 16 4.30 8.86 -6.97
N ASP A 17 3.51 9.82 -7.44
CA ASP A 17 2.88 9.80 -8.77
C ASP A 17 1.86 8.66 -8.97
N GLY A 18 1.19 8.23 -7.89
CA GLY A 18 0.24 7.11 -7.93
C GLY A 18 0.91 5.74 -8.07
N ARG A 19 2.18 5.64 -7.65
CA ARG A 19 2.94 4.38 -7.69
C ARG A 19 3.63 4.16 -6.35
N ILE A 20 3.59 2.92 -5.85
CA ILE A 20 4.24 2.55 -4.59
C ILE A 20 5.08 1.29 -4.75
N ASN A 21 6.20 1.22 -4.05
CA ASN A 21 7.06 0.06 -4.03
C ASN A 21 6.43 -1.06 -3.18
N CYS A 22 6.57 -2.33 -3.57
CA CYS A 22 6.05 -3.44 -2.75
C CYS A 22 6.61 -3.44 -1.32
N THR A 23 7.89 -3.08 -1.16
CA THR A 23 8.56 -2.92 0.14
C THR A 23 7.91 -1.85 1.00
N GLU A 24 7.54 -0.71 0.40
CA GLU A 24 6.87 0.38 1.11
C GLU A 24 5.42 0.02 1.47
N ALA A 25 4.67 -0.60 0.55
CA ALA A 25 3.33 -1.09 0.84
C ALA A 25 3.32 -2.11 2.00
N ARG A 26 4.35 -2.96 2.08
CA ARG A 26 4.51 -3.93 3.16
C ARG A 26 4.92 -3.28 4.47
N LYS A 27 5.82 -2.28 4.46
CA LYS A 27 6.14 -1.47 5.64
C LYS A 27 4.90 -0.79 6.21
N ILE A 28 4.10 -0.15 5.37
CA ILE A 28 2.85 0.51 5.78
C ILE A 28 1.91 -0.51 6.42
N ALA A 29 1.80 -1.72 5.84
CA ALA A 29 0.99 -2.79 6.40
C ALA A 29 1.48 -3.20 7.81
N GLU A 30 2.79 -3.36 8.00
CA GLU A 30 3.38 -3.71 9.29
C GLU A 30 3.26 -2.59 10.33
N GLU A 31 3.51 -1.33 9.95
CA GLU A 31 3.36 -0.16 10.83
C GLU A 31 1.93 0.00 11.33
N LEU A 32 0.95 -0.13 10.43
CA LEU A 32 -0.47 -0.01 10.77
C LEU A 32 -1.04 -1.29 11.41
N LYS A 33 -0.24 -2.36 11.54
CA LYS A 33 -0.65 -3.71 11.93
C LYS A 33 -1.92 -4.13 11.19
N VAL A 34 -1.89 -3.99 9.87
CA VAL A 34 -2.97 -4.40 8.96
C VAL A 34 -2.46 -5.47 7.99
N PRO A 35 -3.34 -6.35 7.52
CA PRO A 35 -2.95 -7.31 6.50
C PRO A 35 -2.57 -6.57 5.21
N PRO A 36 -1.52 -7.01 4.49
CA PRO A 36 -1.14 -6.43 3.20
C PRO A 36 -2.26 -6.57 2.15
N ARG A 37 -3.21 -7.48 2.37
CA ARG A 37 -4.44 -7.57 1.59
C ARG A 37 -5.30 -6.30 1.69
N GLU A 38 -5.43 -5.71 2.88
CA GLU A 38 -6.15 -4.43 3.03
C GLU A 38 -5.40 -3.31 2.31
N VAL A 39 -4.07 -3.27 2.41
CA VAL A 39 -3.25 -2.29 1.67
C VAL A 39 -3.43 -2.43 0.17
N GLY A 40 -3.42 -3.67 -0.36
CA GLY A 40 -3.67 -3.93 -1.77
C GLY A 40 -5.07 -3.50 -2.22
N VAL A 41 -6.11 -3.76 -1.41
CA VAL A 41 -7.48 -3.30 -1.70
C VAL A 41 -7.54 -1.77 -1.74
N VAL A 42 -6.90 -1.08 -0.79
CA VAL A 42 -6.89 0.38 -0.77
C VAL A 42 -6.06 0.94 -1.93
N CYS A 43 -4.94 0.33 -2.27
CA CYS A 43 -4.17 0.70 -3.47
C CYS A 43 -5.03 0.58 -4.73
N ASP A 44 -5.76 -0.52 -4.89
CA ASP A 44 -6.64 -0.77 -6.04
C ASP A 44 -7.79 0.26 -6.10
N GLU A 45 -8.41 0.54 -4.96
CA GLU A 45 -9.47 1.55 -4.79
C GLU A 45 -8.97 2.98 -5.08
N LEU A 46 -7.68 3.24 -4.89
CA LEU A 46 -7.02 4.52 -5.16
C LEU A 46 -6.30 4.58 -6.53
N GLU A 47 -6.40 3.53 -7.35
CA GLU A 47 -5.67 3.36 -8.61
C GLU A 47 -4.14 3.49 -8.47
N ILE A 48 -3.60 3.17 -7.29
CA ILE A 48 -2.16 3.19 -7.01
C ILE A 48 -1.53 1.90 -7.52
N LYS A 49 -0.58 2.01 -8.44
CA LYS A 49 0.16 0.83 -8.94
C LYS A 49 1.30 0.45 -8.00
N ILE A 50 1.27 -0.79 -7.51
CA ILE A 50 2.39 -1.37 -6.81
C ILE A 50 3.45 -1.80 -7.84
N PHE A 51 4.68 -1.28 -7.74
CA PHE A 51 5.80 -1.62 -8.61
C PHE A 51 6.99 -2.15 -7.80
N GLY A 52 7.90 -2.87 -8.44
CA GLY A 52 9.13 -3.35 -7.78
C GLY A 52 8.84 -4.38 -6.67
N CYS A 53 8.08 -5.43 -6.97
CA CYS A 53 8.00 -6.59 -6.08
C CYS A 53 9.32 -7.36 -6.18
N GLU A 54 10.26 -7.02 -5.30
CA GLU A 54 11.60 -7.66 -5.21
C GLU A 54 11.52 -9.16 -4.86
N LEU A 55 10.34 -9.64 -4.48
CA LEU A 55 10.10 -11.05 -4.15
C LEU A 55 9.76 -11.94 -5.37
N GLY A 56 9.64 -11.38 -6.58
CA GLY A 56 9.27 -12.17 -7.75
C GLY A 56 7.90 -12.86 -7.63
N CYS A 57 7.08 -12.47 -6.66
CA CYS A 57 5.71 -12.96 -6.46
C CYS A 57 4.71 -12.10 -7.24
N PHE A 58 4.87 -12.07 -8.56
CA PHE A 58 3.78 -11.79 -9.51
C PHE A 58 3.47 -13.08 -10.26
#